data_AF-A0A1X7UGZ6-F1
#
_entry.id   AF-A0A1X7UGZ6-F1
#
_cell.length_a   1.000
_cell.length_b   1.000
_cell.length_c   1.000
_cell.angle_alpha   90.00
_cell.angle_beta   90.00
_cell.angle_gamma   90.00
#
_symmetry.space_group_name_H-M   'P 1'
#
loop_
_entity.id
_entity.type
_entity.pdbx_description
1 polymer ?
#
loop_
_entity_poly.entity_id
_entity_poly.type
_entity_poly.pdbx_seq_one_letter_code
_entity_poly.pdbx_strand_id
1 'polypeptide(L)'
;MAENTSPAITMTCEVCSEYYTDPLMLPCLHSFCKKCLIKAKEKQGSADTSLKCPTCDTSVNLPDGKIEGLTQNLWFEHKSKEASIKKKITNKEAVLCDECSVDDSSDAAVVYCCDCHVQQ
;
A
#
# COMPACT_ATOMS: atom_id res chain seq x y z
N MET A 1 27.43 9.27 17.58
CA MET A 1 26.98 7.87 17.75
C MET A 1 26.15 7.57 16.52
N ALA A 2 26.61 6.67 15.65
CA ALA A 2 25.86 6.29 14.45
C ALA A 2 24.77 5.33 14.91
N GLU A 3 23.54 5.82 14.95
CA GLU A 3 22.37 5.04 15.29
C GLU A 3 22.16 4.03 14.15
N ASN A 4 22.59 2.80 14.40
CA ASN A 4 22.31 1.63 13.57
C ASN A 4 20.84 1.22 13.76
N THR A 5 19.93 2.15 13.48
CA THR A 5 18.51 1.86 13.43
C THR A 5 18.31 0.92 12.25
N SER A 6 18.21 -0.38 12.56
CA SER A 6 17.69 -1.38 11.63
C SER A 6 16.44 -0.76 10.98
N PRO A 7 16.33 -0.71 9.64
CA PRO A 7 15.23 0.00 9.02
C PRO A 7 13.93 -0.62 9.52
N ALA A 8 13.22 0.12 10.37
CA ALA A 8 11.89 -0.27 10.79
C ALA A 8 11.05 -0.24 9.52
N ILE A 9 10.71 -1.40 8.98
CA ILE A 9 9.87 -1.50 7.80
C ILE A 9 8.51 -0.92 8.19
N THR A 10 8.20 0.27 7.68
CA THR A 10 6.96 0.97 7.94
C THR A 10 5.86 0.40 7.04
N MET A 11 4.66 0.19 7.60
CA MET A 11 3.48 -0.24 6.83
C MET A 11 2.68 0.95 6.29
N THR A 12 3.28 2.14 6.32
CA THR A 12 2.66 3.39 5.90
C THR A 12 3.42 3.97 4.72
N CYS A 13 2.66 4.49 3.76
CA CYS A 13 3.18 5.14 2.58
C CYS A 13 3.80 6.49 2.94
N GLU A 14 5.06 6.72 2.56
CA GLU A 14 5.79 7.96 2.86
C GLU A 14 5.16 9.22 2.22
N VAL A 15 4.34 9.05 1.17
CA VAL A 15 3.68 10.18 0.49
C VAL A 15 2.39 10.62 1.17
N CYS A 16 1.57 9.67 1.66
CA CYS A 16 0.28 10.01 2.29
C CYS A 16 0.25 9.77 3.79
N SER A 17 1.29 9.19 4.39
CA SER A 17 1.38 8.78 5.80
C SER A 17 0.29 7.81 6.27
N GLU A 18 -0.46 7.22 5.33
CA GLU A 18 -1.51 6.23 5.58
C GLU A 18 -0.99 4.81 5.27
N TYR A 19 -1.69 3.80 5.77
CA TYR A 19 -1.44 2.39 5.40
C TYR A 19 -1.44 2.19 3.88
N TYR A 20 -0.57 1.30 3.39
CA TYR A 20 -0.50 1.04 1.96
C TYR A 20 -1.83 0.52 1.40
N THR A 21 -2.23 1.05 0.25
CA THR A 21 -3.38 0.61 -0.56
C THR A 21 -2.92 0.48 -1.99
N ASP A 22 -3.05 -0.72 -2.58
CA ASP A 22 -2.48 -1.07 -3.88
C ASP A 22 -1.03 -0.56 -4.02
N PRO A 23 -0.11 -0.97 -3.13
CA PRO A 23 1.27 -0.51 -3.19
C PRO A 23 1.95 -0.98 -4.47
N LEU A 24 2.52 -0.03 -5.20
CA LEU A 24 3.37 -0.28 -6.36
C LEU A 24 4.83 -0.01 -5.98
N MET A 25 5.71 -0.90 -6.43
CA MET A 25 7.14 -0.83 -6.22
C MET A 25 7.80 -0.22 -7.46
N LEU A 26 8.65 0.78 -7.23
CA LEU A 26 9.54 1.32 -8.23
C LEU A 26 10.82 0.47 -8.35
N PRO A 27 11.54 0.50 -9.48
CA PRO A 27 12.84 -0.18 -9.63
C PRO A 27 13.91 0.25 -8.62
N CYS A 28 13.75 1.41 -7.97
CA CYS A 28 14.57 1.84 -6.84
C CYS A 28 14.17 1.19 -5.50
N LEU A 29 13.29 0.19 -5.51
CA LEU A 29 12.78 -0.59 -4.38
C LEU A 29 11.90 0.17 -3.38
N HIS A 30 11.61 1.44 -3.62
CA HIS A 30 10.61 2.18 -2.82
C HIS A 30 9.19 1.84 -3.27
N SER A 31 8.31 1.65 -2.29
CA SER A 31 6.90 1.30 -2.52
C SER A 31 5.99 2.47 -2.11
N PHE A 32 4.95 2.72 -2.91
CA PHE A 32 3.98 3.80 -2.71
C PHE A 32 2.57 3.34 -3.09
N CYS A 33 1.53 3.90 -2.49
CA CYS A 33 0.16 3.63 -2.95
C CYS A 33 -0.01 4.02 -4.43
N LYS A 34 -0.74 3.22 -5.22
CA LYS A 34 -1.05 3.51 -6.63
C LYS A 34 -1.54 4.95 -6.83
N LYS A 35 -2.48 5.40 -5.98
CA LYS A 35 -3.02 6.77 -6.00
C LYS A 35 -1.94 7.85 -5.79
N CYS A 36 -0.92 7.57 -4.98
CA CYS A 36 0.16 8.51 -4.70
C CYS A 36 1.11 8.65 -5.90
N LEU A 37 1.41 7.53 -6.57
CA LEU A 37 2.20 7.56 -7.80
C LEU A 37 1.47 8.28 -8.93
N ILE A 38 0.15 8.09 -9.05
CA ILE A 38 -0.67 8.78 -10.07
C ILE A 38 -0.55 10.29 -9.88
N LYS A 39 -0.77 10.78 -8.66
CA LYS A 39 -0.60 12.21 -8.33
C LYS A 39 0.83 12.71 -8.57
N ALA A 40 1.84 11.90 -8.26
CA ALA A 40 3.24 12.26 -8.49
C ALA A 40 3.57 12.40 -9.99
N LYS A 41 3.00 11.52 -10.83
CA LYS A 41 3.11 11.61 -12.29
C LYS A 41 2.34 12.82 -12.84
N GLU A 42 1.12 13.04 -12.39
CA GLU A 42 0.30 14.19 -12.82
C GLU A 42 1.00 15.53 -12.55
N LYS A 43 1.74 15.64 -11.45
CA LYS A 43 2.56 16.84 -11.12
C LYS A 43 3.77 17.03 -12.04
N GLN A 44 4.31 15.96 -12.61
CA GLN A 44 5.46 16.03 -13.54
C GLN A 44 5.00 16.37 -14.95
N GLY A 45 3.80 15.94 -15.32
CA GLY A 45 3.17 16.24 -16.61
C GLY A 45 2.85 14.97 -17.38
N SER A 46 1.76 14.97 -18.13
CA SER A 46 1.28 13.78 -18.85
C SER A 46 2.16 13.37 -20.03
N ALA A 47 3.04 14.25 -20.51
CA ALA A 47 3.95 14.01 -21.62
C ALA A 47 5.22 13.27 -21.23
N ASP A 48 5.54 13.23 -19.93
CA ASP A 48 6.74 12.54 -19.44
C ASP A 48 6.50 11.04 -19.35
N THR A 49 7.37 10.27 -20.01
CA THR A 49 7.42 8.80 -19.91
C THR A 49 8.21 8.33 -18.68
N SER A 50 8.69 9.26 -17.86
CA SER A 50 9.46 8.98 -16.66
C SER A 50 8.76 9.52 -15.41
N LEU A 51 9.05 8.90 -14.28
CA LEU A 51 8.54 9.26 -12.96
C LEU A 51 9.71 9.33 -11.99
N LYS A 52 9.88 10.48 -11.33
CA LYS A 52 10.81 10.59 -10.20
C LYS A 52 10.24 9.96 -8.93
N CYS A 53 11.06 9.15 -8.27
CA CYS A 53 10.75 8.58 -6.96
C CYS A 53 10.61 9.70 -5.91
N PRO A 54 9.50 9.78 -5.15
CA PRO A 54 9.30 10.79 -4.10
C PRO A 54 10.29 10.73 -2.94
N THR A 55 10.97 9.60 -2.73
CA THR A 55 11.88 9.38 -1.58
C THR A 55 13.35 9.58 -1.95
N CYS A 56 13.78 9.09 -3.12
CA CYS A 56 15.20 9.10 -3.50
C CYS A 56 15.50 9.84 -4.81
N ASP A 57 14.52 10.53 -5.39
CA ASP A 57 14.62 11.28 -6.66
C ASP A 57 15.09 10.48 -7.88
N THR A 58 15.20 9.16 -7.75
CA THR A 58 15.59 8.28 -8.86
C THR A 58 14.53 8.32 -9.95
N SER A 59 14.95 8.63 -11.17
CA SER A 59 14.06 8.65 -12.34
C SER A 59 13.81 7.22 -12.83
N VAL A 60 12.54 6.86 -12.92
CA VAL A 60 12.05 5.56 -13.35
C VAL A 60 11.35 5.74 -14.68
N ASN A 61 11.81 5.04 -15.72
CA ASN A 61 11.09 5.01 -16.98
C ASN A 61 9.87 4.10 -16.84
N LEU A 62 8.70 4.63 -17.18
CA LEU A 62 7.45 3.89 -17.18
C LEU A 62 7.19 3.37 -18.62
N PRO A 63 6.98 2.06 -18.81
CA PRO A 63 6.50 1.56 -20.10
C PRO A 63 5.15 2.21 -20.41
N ASP A 64 5.03 2.78 -21.61
CA ASP A 64 3.85 3.56 -22.08
C ASP A 64 3.50 4.78 -21.22
N GLY A 65 4.44 5.24 -20.38
CA GLY A 65 4.20 6.28 -19.39
C GLY A 65 3.23 5.85 -18.28
N LYS A 66 2.67 4.64 -18.27
CA LYS A 66 1.63 4.27 -17.31
C LYS A 66 2.23 3.66 -16.04
N ILE A 67 1.60 4.00 -14.91
CA ILE A 67 1.95 3.45 -13.59
C ILE A 67 1.49 1.99 -13.45
N GLU A 68 0.52 1.58 -14.26
CA GLU A 68 -0.09 0.24 -14.23
C GLU A 68 0.88 -0.89 -14.62
N GLY A 69 2.01 -0.57 -15.26
CA GLY A 69 3.06 -1.53 -15.58
C GLY A 69 4.04 -1.81 -14.42
N LEU A 70 3.91 -1.14 -13.28
CA LEU A 70 4.77 -1.35 -12.13
C LEU A 70 4.35 -2.58 -11.32
N THR A 71 5.33 -3.23 -10.70
CA THR A 71 5.11 -4.42 -9.86
C THR A 71 4.37 -4.03 -8.58
N GLN A 72 3.29 -4.74 -8.26
CA GLN A 72 2.61 -4.62 -6.97
C GLN A 72 3.45 -5.28 -5.86
N ASN A 73 3.57 -4.58 -4.72
CA ASN A 73 4.19 -5.15 -3.53
C ASN A 73 3.12 -5.74 -2.60
N LEU A 74 2.69 -6.97 -2.90
CA LEU A 74 1.65 -7.67 -2.14
C LEU A 74 2.01 -7.85 -0.66
N TRP A 75 3.30 -7.92 -0.33
CA TRP A 75 3.75 -7.98 1.06
C TRP A 75 3.32 -6.75 1.85
N PHE A 76 3.55 -5.54 1.32
CA PHE A 76 3.09 -4.31 1.96
C PHE A 76 1.58 -4.24 2.02
N GLU A 77 0.87 -4.70 0.99
CA GLU A 77 -0.58 -4.69 0.99
C GLU A 77 -1.14 -5.55 2.13
N HIS A 78 -0.68 -6.79 2.23
CA HIS A 78 -1.14 -7.74 3.25
C HIS A 78 -0.81 -7.23 4.65
N LYS A 79 0.45 -6.84 4.88
CA LYS A 79 0.89 -6.36 6.20
C LYS A 79 0.23 -5.05 6.62
N SER A 80 -0.08 -4.18 5.65
CA SER A 80 -0.81 -2.93 5.93
C SER A 80 -2.28 -3.19 6.27
N LYS A 81 -2.94 -4.13 5.58
CA LYS A 81 -4.30 -4.56 5.92
C LYS A 81 -4.33 -5.18 7.32
N GLU A 82 -3.40 -6.09 7.62
CA GLU A 82 -3.27 -6.70 8.96
C GLU A 82 -3.10 -5.62 10.05
N ALA A 83 -2.20 -4.67 9.85
CA ALA A 83 -1.96 -3.59 10.82
C ALA A 83 -3.19 -2.68 11.00
N SER A 84 -3.89 -2.37 9.90
CA SER A 84 -5.12 -1.58 9.91
C SER A 84 -6.25 -2.31 10.68
N ILE A 85 -6.45 -3.60 10.42
CA ILE A 85 -7.46 -4.42 11.12
C ILE A 85 -7.12 -4.54 12.60
N LYS A 86 -5.87 -4.87 12.96
CA LYS A 86 -5.41 -4.95 14.36
C LYS A 86 -5.64 -3.63 15.11
N LYS A 87 -5.40 -2.49 14.45
CA LYS A 87 -5.67 -1.16 15.01
C LYS A 87 -7.17 -0.97 15.28
N LYS A 88 -8.04 -1.29 14.31
CA LYS A 88 -9.50 -1.20 14.48
C LYS A 88 -10.01 -2.07 15.63
N ILE A 89 -9.54 -3.31 15.74
CA ILE A 89 -9.89 -4.23 16.83
C ILE A 89 -9.46 -3.64 18.19
N THR A 90 -8.23 -3.15 18.28
CA THR A 90 -7.70 -2.52 19.51
C THR A 90 -8.54 -1.31 19.92
N ASN A 91 -8.99 -0.53 18.94
CA ASN A 91 -9.84 0.65 19.13
C ASN A 91 -11.34 0.31 19.30
N LYS A 92 -11.74 -0.97 19.21
CA LYS A 92 -13.14 -1.44 19.23
C LYS A 92 -14.01 -0.83 18.12
N GLU A 93 -13.41 -0.57 16.96
CA GLU A 93 -14.10 -0.12 15.75
C GLU A 93 -14.68 -1.31 14.97
N ALA A 94 -15.81 -1.11 14.30
CA ALA A 94 -16.40 -2.14 13.44
C ALA A 94 -15.47 -2.47 12.26
N VAL A 95 -15.22 -3.77 12.06
CA VAL A 95 -14.49 -4.32 10.91
C VAL A 95 -15.52 -5.04 10.03
N LEU A 96 -15.46 -4.87 8.71
CA LEU A 96 -16.39 -5.52 7.79
C LEU A 96 -15.97 -6.97 7.53
N CYS A 97 -16.93 -7.83 7.22
CA CYS A 97 -16.66 -9.21 6.81
C CYS A 97 -16.26 -9.26 5.33
N ASP A 98 -15.15 -9.94 5.00
CA ASP A 98 -14.67 -10.08 3.63
C ASP A 98 -15.56 -10.98 2.75
N GLU A 99 -16.24 -11.98 3.33
CA GLU A 99 -17.03 -12.98 2.58
C GLU A 99 -18.52 -12.66 2.48
N CYS A 100 -19.08 -11.87 3.40
CA CYS A 100 -20.53 -11.66 3.47
C CYS A 100 -21.07 -10.63 2.47
N SER A 101 -20.40 -10.43 1.33
CA SER A 101 -20.73 -9.40 0.34
C SER A 101 -21.99 -9.69 -0.50
N VAL A 102 -22.87 -10.61 -0.08
CA VAL A 102 -24.00 -11.05 -0.91
C VAL A 102 -25.24 -10.16 -0.82
N ASP A 103 -25.36 -9.30 0.19
CA ASP A 103 -26.49 -8.37 0.29
C ASP A 103 -26.07 -7.09 1.01
N ASP A 104 -26.80 -5.98 0.80
CA ASP A 104 -26.61 -4.59 1.31
C ASP A 104 -26.46 -4.45 2.85
N SER A 105 -26.38 -5.55 3.59
CA SER A 105 -26.12 -5.58 5.01
C SER A 105 -24.61 -5.41 5.25
N SER A 106 -24.21 -4.19 5.58
CA SER A 106 -22.87 -3.83 6.05
C SER A 106 -22.61 -4.39 7.46
N ASP A 107 -22.83 -5.69 7.65
CA ASP A 107 -22.71 -6.33 8.95
C ASP A 107 -21.25 -6.37 9.39
N ALA A 108 -21.03 -6.05 10.66
CA ALA A 108 -19.72 -6.13 11.28
C ALA A 108 -19.28 -7.60 11.39
N ALA A 109 -18.02 -7.85 11.07
CA ALA A 109 -17.38 -9.15 11.31
C ALA A 109 -17.47 -9.50 12.79
N VAL A 110 -18.11 -10.63 13.09
CA VAL A 110 -18.22 -11.17 14.46
C VAL A 110 -16.99 -11.98 14.87
N VAL A 111 -16.21 -12.46 13.88
CA VAL A 111 -14.99 -13.24 14.07
C VAL A 111 -13.96 -12.81 13.02
N TYR A 112 -12.68 -12.75 13.41
CA TYR A 112 -11.56 -12.45 12.52
C TYR A 112 -10.42 -13.46 12.73
N CYS A 113 -9.81 -13.93 11.64
CA CYS A 113 -8.64 -14.79 11.68
C CYS A 113 -7.36 -13.95 11.52
N CYS A 114 -6.52 -13.91 12.55
CA CYS A 114 -5.23 -13.22 12.51
C CYS A 114 -4.16 -13.95 11.69
N ASP A 115 -4.41 -15.22 11.36
CA ASP A 115 -3.50 -16.13 10.69
C ASP A 115 -4.22 -16.85 9.55
N CYS A 116 -4.74 -16.10 8.58
CA CYS A 116 -5.23 -16.68 7.33
C CYS A 116 -4.05 -17.32 6.58
N HIS A 117 -3.68 -18.53 6.97
CA HIS A 117 -2.93 -19.42 6.09
C HIS A 117 -3.84 -19.71 4.89
N VAL A 118 -3.52 -19.09 3.77
CA VAL A 118 -4.04 -19.48 2.46
C VAL A 118 -3.67 -20.96 2.30
N GLN A 119 -4.64 -21.86 2.44
CA GLN A 119 -4.40 -23.26 2.10
C GLN A 119 -4.23 -23.33 0.59
N GLN A 120 -3.06 -23.82 0.17
CA GLN A 120 -2.77 -24.20 -1.22
C GLN A 120 -3.66 -25.34 -1.67
#